data_AF-A0A7X2TG82-F1
#
_entry.id   AF-A0A7X2TG82-F1
#
_cell.length_a   1.000
_cell.length_b   1.000
_cell.length_c   1.000
_cell.angle_alpha   90.00
_cell.angle_beta   90.00
_cell.angle_gamma   90.00
#
_symmetry.space_group_name_H-M   'P 1'
#
loop_
_entity.id
_entity.type
_entity.pdbx_description
1 polymer ?
#
loop_
_entity_poly.entity_id
_entity_poly.type
_entity_poly.pdbx_seq_one_letter_code
_entity_poly.pdbx_strand_id
1 'polypeptide(L)'
;MSKYKDILRLLSTTGLSGRQIATQLHVGRESVTSVREAASSLDLKWEEVKDKSEDEIRRMLFPRAKIESIQVKPDFKEMLKDYDRIPGMTKKTLWEDYVTEVQASGGIPYQYSQFCELFAREAAVNNATMYKQHKAGERIE
;
A
#
# COMPACT_ATOMS: atom_id res chain seq x y z
N MET A 1 12.42 -14.95 -4.76
CA MET A 1 12.67 -14.22 -6.02
C MET A 1 11.57 -14.60 -6.98
N SER A 2 10.67 -13.66 -7.25
CA SER A 2 9.43 -13.97 -7.97
C SER A 2 9.62 -13.61 -9.43
N LYS A 3 9.89 -14.61 -10.27
CA LYS A 3 10.33 -14.51 -11.68
C LYS A 3 9.25 -13.98 -12.66
N TYR A 4 8.48 -12.96 -12.28
CA TYR A 4 7.43 -12.38 -13.10
C TYR A 4 7.99 -11.78 -14.40
N LYS A 5 9.16 -11.15 -14.31
CA LYS A 5 9.84 -10.55 -15.46
C LYS A 5 10.23 -11.60 -16.50
N ASP A 6 10.82 -12.72 -16.07
CA ASP A 6 11.20 -13.80 -16.97
C ASP A 6 9.98 -14.49 -17.61
N ILE A 7 8.88 -14.64 -16.86
CA ILE A 7 7.62 -15.16 -17.42
C ILE A 7 7.14 -14.24 -18.56
N LEU A 8 7.08 -12.93 -18.34
CA LEU A 8 6.66 -11.95 -19.37
C LEU A 8 7.61 -11.93 -20.56
N ARG A 9 8.93 -12.03 -20.31
CA ARG A 9 9.94 -12.11 -21.37
C ARG A 9 9.70 -13.29 -22.30
N LEU A 10 9.52 -14.49 -21.73
CA LEU A 10 9.31 -15.72 -22.50
C LEU A 10 7.97 -15.72 -23.24
N LEU A 11 6.92 -15.20 -22.61
CA LEU A 11 5.62 -15.01 -23.25
C LEU A 11 5.72 -14.10 -24.49
N SER A 12 6.42 -12.97 -24.37
CA SER A 12 6.52 -11.98 -25.45
C SER A 12 7.51 -12.35 -26.55
N THR A 13 8.58 -13.11 -26.24
CA THR A 13 9.69 -13.37 -27.18
C THR A 13 9.53 -14.68 -27.94
N THR A 14 8.91 -15.71 -27.33
CA THR A 14 9.06 -17.09 -27.82
C THR A 14 7.75 -17.83 -28.09
N GLY A 15 6.58 -17.22 -27.85
CA GLY A 15 5.28 -17.87 -28.11
C GLY A 15 5.09 -19.20 -27.35
N LEU A 16 5.90 -19.46 -26.32
CA LEU A 16 5.94 -20.74 -25.61
C LEU A 16 4.64 -20.96 -24.83
N SER A 17 4.18 -22.20 -24.82
CA SER A 17 3.06 -22.62 -23.99
C SER A 17 3.38 -22.43 -22.51
N GLY A 18 2.39 -22.04 -21.70
CA GLY A 18 2.58 -21.79 -20.26
C GLY A 18 3.19 -22.97 -19.50
N ARG A 19 2.96 -24.19 -19.98
CA ARG A 19 3.54 -25.41 -19.45
C ARG A 19 5.07 -25.47 -19.62
N GLN A 20 5.61 -25.01 -20.75
CA GLN A 20 7.05 -24.98 -21.00
C GLN A 20 7.73 -23.91 -20.15
N ILE A 21 7.11 -22.74 -20.05
CA ILE A 21 7.58 -21.63 -19.20
C ILE A 21 7.64 -22.04 -17.72
N ALA A 22 6.60 -22.72 -17.24
CA ALA A 22 6.55 -23.23 -15.86
C ALA A 22 7.70 -24.20 -15.56
N THR A 23 7.96 -25.14 -16.47
CA THR A 23 9.09 -26.08 -16.35
C THR A 23 10.44 -25.36 -16.39
N GLN A 24 10.62 -24.41 -17.31
CA GLN A 24 11.90 -23.71 -17.50
C GLN A 24 12.25 -22.78 -16.35
N LEU A 25 11.25 -22.13 -15.75
CA LEU A 25 11.45 -21.19 -14.64
C LEU A 25 11.28 -21.84 -13.26
N HIS A 26 10.90 -23.13 -13.20
CA HIS A 26 10.56 -23.85 -11.97
C HIS A 26 9.50 -23.12 -11.12
N VAL A 27 8.44 -22.66 -11.79
CA VAL A 27 7.32 -21.94 -11.16
C VAL A 27 6.02 -22.73 -11.29
N GLY A 28 5.07 -22.45 -10.39
CA GLY A 28 3.72 -23.05 -10.47
C GLY A 28 3.03 -22.69 -11.79
N ARG A 29 2.32 -23.66 -12.38
CA ARG A 29 1.56 -23.44 -13.62
C ARG A 29 0.51 -22.35 -13.44
N GLU A 30 -0.14 -22.33 -12.28
CA GLU A 30 -1.12 -21.31 -11.90
C GLU A 30 -0.50 -19.91 -11.94
N SER A 31 0.72 -19.74 -11.42
CA SER A 31 1.41 -18.45 -11.45
C SER A 31 1.66 -17.97 -12.89
N VAL A 32 2.04 -18.86 -13.81
CA VAL A 32 2.25 -18.50 -15.23
C VAL A 32 0.92 -18.13 -15.89
N THR A 33 -0.15 -18.87 -15.59
CA THR A 33 -1.49 -18.57 -16.11
C THR A 33 -1.99 -17.22 -15.60
N SER A 34 -1.97 -16.98 -14.29
CA SER A 34 -2.39 -15.70 -13.70
C SER A 34 -1.59 -14.51 -14.22
N VAL A 35 -0.28 -14.67 -14.45
CA VAL A 35 0.57 -13.62 -15.05
C VAL A 35 0.19 -13.36 -16.50
N ARG A 36 -0.06 -14.41 -17.29
CA ARG A 36 -0.51 -14.27 -18.68
C ARG A 36 -1.85 -13.53 -18.75
N GLU A 37 -2.82 -13.94 -17.94
CA GLU A 37 -4.14 -13.33 -17.90
C GLU A 37 -4.07 -11.86 -17.49
N ALA A 38 -3.33 -11.56 -16.42
CA ALA A 38 -3.11 -10.18 -15.96
C ALA A 38 -2.42 -9.32 -17.03
N ALA A 39 -1.36 -9.84 -17.67
CA ALA A 39 -0.64 -9.13 -18.72
C ALA A 39 -1.53 -8.88 -19.95
N SER A 40 -2.33 -9.87 -20.34
CA SER A 40 -3.27 -9.75 -21.46
C SER A 40 -4.40 -8.76 -21.16
N SER A 41 -4.89 -8.72 -19.91
CA SER A 41 -5.94 -7.78 -19.50
C SER A 41 -5.44 -6.33 -19.46
N LEU A 42 -4.13 -6.12 -19.31
CA LEU A 42 -3.50 -4.81 -19.21
C LEU A 42 -2.80 -4.39 -20.51
N ASP A 43 -2.88 -5.19 -21.58
CA ASP A 43 -2.09 -5.06 -22.82
C ASP A 43 -0.60 -4.77 -22.55
N LEU A 44 -0.05 -5.43 -21.52
CA LEU A 44 1.30 -5.16 -21.03
C LEU A 44 2.35 -5.73 -21.99
N LYS A 45 3.10 -4.85 -22.63
CA LYS A 45 4.21 -5.21 -23.52
C LYS A 45 5.50 -5.43 -22.74
N TRP A 46 6.37 -6.31 -23.25
CA TRP A 46 7.70 -6.53 -22.69
C TRP A 46 8.51 -5.23 -22.53
N GLU A 47 8.34 -4.28 -23.45
CA GLU A 47 9.05 -3.00 -23.42
C GLU A 47 8.74 -2.14 -22.20
N GLU A 48 7.52 -2.25 -21.65
CA GLU A 48 7.07 -1.49 -20.47
C GLU A 48 7.62 -2.08 -19.16
N VAL A 49 7.92 -3.38 -19.16
CA VAL A 49 8.39 -4.11 -17.97
C VAL A 49 9.89 -4.34 -17.95
N LYS A 50 10.60 -4.12 -19.07
CA LYS A 50 12.05 -4.34 -19.17
C LYS A 50 12.85 -3.46 -18.20
N ASP A 51 12.38 -2.24 -17.94
CA ASP A 51 13.04 -1.27 -17.05
C ASP A 51 12.58 -1.40 -15.59
N LYS A 52 11.46 -2.10 -15.35
CA LYS A 52 10.85 -2.22 -14.02
C LYS A 52 11.48 -3.34 -13.19
N SER A 53 11.40 -3.16 -11.87
CA SER A 53 11.78 -4.16 -10.87
C SER A 53 10.69 -5.23 -10.71
N GLU A 54 11.06 -6.42 -10.18
CA GLU A 54 10.10 -7.52 -9.97
C GLU A 54 8.91 -7.10 -9.09
N ASP A 55 9.13 -6.28 -8.06
CA ASP A 55 8.07 -5.81 -7.17
C ASP A 55 7.10 -4.85 -7.87
N GLU A 56 7.61 -3.99 -8.76
CA GLU A 56 6.77 -3.10 -9.55
C GLU A 56 5.92 -3.88 -10.55
N ILE A 57 6.53 -4.83 -11.27
CA ILE A 57 5.81 -5.71 -12.20
C ILE A 57 4.72 -6.48 -11.46
N ARG A 58 5.03 -7.00 -10.27
CA ARG A 58 4.04 -7.68 -9.43
C ARG A 58 2.88 -6.76 -9.06
N ARG A 59 3.14 -5.51 -8.66
CA ARG A 59 2.10 -4.52 -8.32
C ARG A 59 1.25 -4.15 -9.53
N MET A 60 1.82 -4.11 -10.73
CA MET A 60 1.08 -3.85 -11.96
C MET A 60 0.19 -5.01 -12.37
N LEU A 61 0.71 -6.24 -12.33
CA LEU A 61 -0.03 -7.46 -12.70
C LEU A 61 -1.12 -7.82 -11.68
N PHE A 62 -0.78 -7.67 -10.41
CA PHE A 62 -1.67 -7.96 -9.29
C PHE A 62 -1.81 -6.69 -8.46
N PRO A 63 -2.54 -5.69 -8.98
CA PRO A 63 -2.90 -4.55 -8.16
C PRO A 63 -3.67 -5.12 -6.99
N ARG A 64 -3.06 -5.11 -5.80
CA ARG A 64 -3.76 -5.49 -4.58
C ARG A 64 -4.95 -4.55 -4.54
N ALA A 65 -6.16 -5.08 -4.74
CA ALA A 65 -7.37 -4.28 -4.66
C ALA A 65 -7.24 -3.50 -3.36
N LYS A 66 -7.06 -2.19 -3.47
CA LYS A 66 -7.25 -1.35 -2.29
C LYS A 66 -8.71 -1.60 -2.00
N ILE A 67 -8.98 -2.34 -0.94
CA ILE A 67 -10.32 -2.41 -0.39
C ILE A 67 -10.59 -0.95 -0.05
N GLU A 68 -11.32 -0.27 -0.93
CA GLU A 68 -11.76 1.08 -0.67
C GLU A 68 -12.62 0.95 0.56
N SER A 69 -12.06 1.38 1.69
CA SER A 69 -12.75 1.28 2.95
C SER A 69 -13.95 2.19 2.83
N ILE A 70 -15.14 1.61 2.91
CA ILE A 70 -16.39 2.35 3.13
C ILE A 70 -16.36 3.18 4.42
N GLN A 71 -15.33 2.99 5.26
CA GLN A 71 -15.14 3.72 6.50
C GLN A 71 -14.45 5.06 6.26
N VAL A 72 -15.03 6.14 6.81
CA VAL A 72 -14.55 7.51 6.64
C VAL A 72 -13.22 7.69 7.38
N LYS A 73 -12.16 8.05 6.67
CA LYS A 73 -10.82 8.27 7.26
C LYS A 73 -10.80 9.56 8.10
N PRO A 74 -10.48 9.50 9.41
CA PRO A 74 -10.27 10.71 10.20
C PRO A 74 -9.01 11.44 9.78
N ASP A 75 -8.95 12.75 10.08
CA ASP A 75 -7.70 13.50 10.00
C ASP A 75 -6.81 13.19 11.21
N PHE A 76 -6.01 12.13 11.07
CA PHE A 76 -5.09 11.69 12.13
C PHE A 76 -4.03 12.74 12.49
N LYS A 77 -3.74 13.73 11.63
CA LYS A 77 -2.73 14.74 11.93
C LYS A 77 -3.22 15.73 12.97
N GLU A 78 -4.44 16.24 12.81
CA GLU A 78 -5.05 17.12 13.81
C GLU A 78 -5.26 16.36 15.13
N MET A 79 -5.78 15.13 15.08
CA MET A 79 -5.96 14.30 16.28
C MET A 79 -4.66 14.02 17.05
N LEU A 80 -3.54 13.85 16.35
CA LEU A 80 -2.22 13.67 16.99
C LEU A 80 -1.76 14.94 17.69
N LYS A 81 -2.04 16.13 17.13
CA LYS A 81 -1.73 17.42 17.77
C LYS A 81 -2.56 17.61 19.03
N ASP A 82 -3.86 17.33 18.96
CA ASP A 82 -4.75 17.43 20.11
C ASP A 82 -4.35 16.46 21.23
N TYR A 83 -3.97 15.23 20.85
CA TYR A 83 -3.46 14.23 21.80
C TYR A 83 -2.19 14.68 22.54
N ASP A 84 -1.26 15.36 21.87
CA ASP A 84 -0.01 15.85 22.47
C ASP A 84 -0.21 17.14 23.27
N ARG A 85 -1.09 18.04 22.78
CA ARG A 85 -1.29 19.37 23.36
C ARG A 85 -2.26 19.40 24.54
N ILE A 86 -3.29 18.54 24.54
CA ILE A 86 -4.37 18.60 25.53
C ILE A 86 -4.07 17.62 26.68
N PRO A 87 -3.80 18.11 27.91
CA PRO A 87 -3.51 17.24 29.03
C PRO A 87 -4.74 16.39 29.40
N GLY A 88 -4.52 15.08 29.58
CA GLY A 88 -5.59 14.13 29.90
C GLY A 88 -6.38 13.63 28.69
N MET A 89 -6.01 14.02 27.47
CA MET A 89 -6.66 13.50 26.28
C MET A 89 -6.32 12.02 26.07
N THR A 90 -7.35 11.22 25.79
CA THR A 90 -7.19 9.78 25.56
C THR A 90 -7.57 9.43 24.12
N LYS A 91 -6.99 8.36 23.58
CA LYS A 91 -7.35 7.82 22.26
C LYS A 91 -8.84 7.45 22.19
N LYS A 92 -9.43 7.06 23.32
CA LYS A 92 -10.86 6.74 23.41
C LYS A 92 -11.71 8.00 23.20
N THR A 93 -11.38 9.10 23.88
CA THR A 93 -12.08 10.38 23.71
C THR A 93 -12.01 10.88 22.26
N LEU A 94 -10.84 10.82 21.64
CA LEU A 94 -10.66 11.18 20.23
C LEU A 94 -11.50 10.30 19.29
N TRP A 95 -11.57 9.00 19.57
CA TRP A 95 -12.38 8.07 18.80
C TRP A 95 -13.88 8.35 18.96
N GLU A 96 -14.36 8.58 20.17
CA GLU A 96 -15.79 8.87 20.44
C GLU A 96 -16.26 10.15 19.72
N ASP A 97 -15.43 11.19 19.70
CA ASP A 97 -15.69 12.44 18.98
C ASP A 97 -15.77 12.20 17.46
N TYR A 98 -14.78 11.49 16.91
CA TYR A 98 -14.77 11.10 15.50
C TYR A 98 -15.96 10.24 15.09
N VAL A 99 -16.35 9.26 15.91
CA VAL A 99 -17.52 8.43 15.62
C VAL A 99 -18.76 9.30 15.51
N THR A 100 -18.91 10.27 16.41
CA THR A 100 -20.02 11.22 16.41
C THR A 100 -20.06 12.05 15.13
N GLU A 101 -18.92 12.59 14.70
CA GLU A 101 -18.81 13.40 13.47
C GLU A 101 -19.14 12.59 12.21
N VAL A 102 -18.60 11.37 12.11
CA VAL A 102 -18.84 10.48 10.96
C VAL A 102 -20.28 10.02 10.90
N GLN A 103 -20.89 9.69 12.04
CA GLN A 103 -22.30 9.32 12.10
C GLN A 103 -23.21 10.50 11.73
N ALA A 104 -22.88 11.72 12.16
CA ALA A 104 -23.61 12.93 11.77
C ALA A 104 -23.54 13.20 10.26
N SER A 105 -22.43 12.83 9.62
CA SER A 105 -22.22 12.93 8.17
C SER A 105 -22.80 11.75 7.37
N GLY A 106 -23.40 10.76 8.04
CA GLY A 106 -23.95 9.55 7.41
C GLY A 106 -22.89 8.53 6.94
N GLY A 107 -21.64 8.67 7.38
CA GLY A 107 -20.55 7.77 7.06
C GLY A 107 -20.45 6.58 8.03
N ILE A 108 -19.59 5.63 7.69
CA ILE A 108 -19.30 4.47 8.57
C ILE A 108 -18.00 4.76 9.33
N PRO A 109 -18.00 4.76 10.67
CA PRO A 109 -16.78 4.99 11.44
C PRO A 109 -15.89 3.74 11.50
N TYR A 110 -14.61 3.95 11.79
CA TYR A 110 -13.69 2.87 12.19
C TYR A 110 -14.07 2.28 13.55
N GLN A 111 -13.92 0.96 13.68
CA GLN A 111 -13.97 0.29 14.99
C GLN A 111 -12.79 0.74 15.85
N TYR A 112 -12.95 0.73 17.17
CA TYR A 112 -11.92 1.22 18.10
C TYR A 112 -10.54 0.57 17.90
N SER A 113 -10.50 -0.75 17.69
CA SER A 113 -9.24 -1.47 17.42
C SER A 113 -8.57 -1.02 16.12
N GLN A 114 -9.36 -0.83 15.05
CA GLN A 114 -8.86 -0.34 13.76
C GLN A 114 -8.35 1.10 13.88
N PHE A 115 -9.08 1.95 14.60
CA PHE A 115 -8.67 3.31 14.88
C PHE A 115 -7.33 3.35 15.61
N CYS A 116 -7.16 2.56 16.67
CA CYS A 116 -5.89 2.50 17.42
C CYS A 116 -4.71 2.08 16.54
N GLU A 117 -4.87 1.10 15.65
CA GLU A 117 -3.82 0.64 14.75
C GLU A 117 -3.43 1.73 13.74
N LEU A 118 -4.42 2.34 13.09
CA LEU A 118 -4.19 3.43 12.13
C LEU A 118 -3.56 4.65 12.81
N PHE A 119 -4.05 5.01 14.00
CA PHE A 119 -3.51 6.11 14.80
C PHE A 119 -2.04 5.87 15.17
N ALA A 120 -1.68 4.65 15.60
CA ALA A 120 -0.30 4.30 15.93
C ALA A 120 0.61 4.32 14.69
N ARG A 121 0.11 3.85 13.54
CA ARG A 121 0.83 3.89 12.26
C ARG A 121 1.11 5.33 11.82
N GLU A 122 0.10 6.20 11.88
CA GLU A 122 0.25 7.62 11.53
C GLU A 122 1.16 8.34 12.53
N ALA A 123 1.08 8.03 13.83
CA ALA A 123 2.02 8.54 14.83
C ALA A 123 3.47 8.13 14.50
N ALA A 124 3.70 6.88 14.10
CA ALA A 124 5.03 6.42 13.70
C ALA A 124 5.54 7.12 12.44
N VAL A 125 4.68 7.35 11.44
CA VAL A 125 5.03 8.10 10.23
C VAL A 125 5.31 9.57 10.56
N ASN A 126 4.49 10.20 11.40
CA ASN A 126 4.67 11.59 11.84
C ASN A 126 6.00 11.75 12.62
N ASN A 127 6.27 10.86 13.58
CA ASN A 127 7.55 10.82 14.31
C ASN A 127 8.74 10.55 13.38
N ALA A 128 8.62 9.62 12.43
CA ALA A 128 9.67 9.35 11.45
C ALA A 128 9.90 10.52 10.48
N THR A 129 8.85 11.31 10.21
CA THR A 129 8.94 12.54 9.42
C THR A 129 9.61 13.65 10.22
N MET A 130 9.27 13.81 11.50
CA MET A 130 9.93 14.73 12.42
C MET A 130 11.42 14.39 12.59
N TYR A 131 11.75 13.10 12.74
CA TYR A 131 13.14 12.65 12.85
C TYR A 131 13.95 12.93 11.57
N LYS A 132 13.32 12.95 10.40
CA LYS A 132 13.97 13.32 9.13
C LYS A 132 14.12 14.83 8.92
N GLN A 133 13.52 15.69 9.75
CA GLN A 133 13.53 17.14 9.54
C GLN A 133 14.59 17.90 10.37
N HIS A 134 15.59 17.24 10.96
CA HIS A 134 16.72 17.92 11.61
C HIS A 134 18.08 17.62 10.93
N LYS A 135 18.42 18.46 9.95
CA LYS A 135 19.79 18.88 9.54
C LYS A 135 19.62 20.00 8.48
N ALA A 136 20.22 21.18 8.57
CA ALA A 136 21.14 21.79 9.51
C ALA A 136 20.99 23.31 9.37
N GLY A 137 21.06 24.06 10.48
CA GLY A 137 20.99 25.51 10.43
C GLY A 137 21.12 26.16 11.79
N GLU A 138 22.31 26.08 12.39
CA GLU A 138 22.78 27.18 13.25
C GLU A 138 24.32 27.14 13.30
N ARG A 139 24.95 28.00 12.48
CA ARG A 139 26.29 28.51 12.72
C ARG A 139 26.13 29.99 13.03
N ILE A 140 26.14 30.29 14.31
CA ILE A 140 26.32 31.59 14.98
C ILE A 140 27.08 31.14 16.23
N GLU A 141 28.37 31.39 16.49
CA GLU A 141 29.35 32.44 16.16
C GLU A 141 30.73 31.82 15.87
#